data_AF-A0A7J3I646-F1
#
_entry.id   AF-A0A7J3I646-F1
#
_cell.length_a   1.000
_cell.length_b   1.000
_cell.length_c   1.000
_cell.angle_alpha   90.00
_cell.angle_beta   90.00
_cell.angle_gamma   90.00
#
_symmetry.space_group_name_H-M   'P 1'
#
loop_
_entity.id
_entity.type
_entity.pdbx_description
1 polymer ?
#
loop_
_entity_poly.entity_id
_entity_poly.type
_entity_poly.pdbx_seq_one_letter_code
_entity_poly.pdbx_strand_id
1 'polypeptide(L)'
;MCFISVLLLRKMVDLDTIVGILKSLSYTVEIRESGGRSIIEARRGRARMWGTLDRDILKIETEDYGLDCLRDLDEIYRALYEEDLKPEVVEVISPYIYVYEKRRRGAKKLFEKVGIEVEELYGGYCG
;
A
#
# COMPACT_ATOMS: atom_id res chain seq x y z
N MET A 1 3.95 10.14 -8.06
CA MET A 1 3.12 9.02 -7.58
C MET A 1 3.33 7.81 -8.50
N CYS A 2 3.92 6.75 -7.99
CA CYS A 2 4.34 5.57 -8.76
C CYS A 2 3.54 4.32 -8.40
N PHE A 3 2.87 4.31 -7.25
CA PHE A 3 2.06 3.21 -6.77
C PHE A 3 0.98 3.71 -5.80
N ILE A 4 -0.23 3.16 -5.91
CA ILE A 4 -1.34 3.35 -4.97
C ILE A 4 -1.90 1.97 -4.62
N SER A 5 -2.18 1.73 -3.35
CA SER A 5 -3.01 0.61 -2.90
C SER A 5 -4.10 1.12 -1.96
N VAL A 6 -5.33 0.67 -2.18
CA VAL A 6 -6.47 0.90 -1.28
C VAL A 6 -6.81 -0.41 -0.61
N LEU A 7 -6.72 -0.42 0.72
CA LEU A 7 -7.00 -1.56 1.57
C LEU A 7 -8.30 -1.32 2.33
N LEU A 8 -9.23 -2.26 2.26
CA LEU A 8 -10.37 -2.34 3.16
C LEU A 8 -9.98 -3.18 4.37
N LEU A 9 -10.17 -2.63 5.56
CA LEU A 9 -9.87 -3.30 6.82
C LEU A 9 -11.17 -3.86 7.40
N ARG A 10 -11.08 -5.00 8.09
CA ARG A 10 -12.24 -5.63 8.74
C ARG A 10 -12.90 -4.77 9.81
N LYS A 11 -12.14 -3.86 10.43
CA LYS A 11 -12.58 -2.97 11.51
C LYS A 11 -11.86 -1.64 11.39
N MET A 12 -12.45 -0.60 11.98
CA MET A 12 -11.75 0.67 12.15
C MET A 12 -10.44 0.44 12.92
N VAL A 13 -9.38 1.05 12.41
CA VAL A 13 -8.05 1.04 13.02
C VAL A 13 -7.74 2.43 13.55
N ASP A 14 -7.00 2.50 14.65
CA ASP A 14 -6.46 3.78 15.10
C ASP A 14 -5.20 4.15 14.30
N LEU A 15 -4.89 5.43 14.30
CA LEU A 15 -3.73 5.93 13.56
C LEU A 15 -2.41 5.45 14.19
N ASP A 16 -2.39 5.24 15.51
CA ASP A 16 -1.21 4.79 16.26
C ASP A 16 -0.78 3.37 15.88
N THR A 17 -1.72 2.48 15.59
CA THR A 17 -1.48 1.12 15.10
C THR A 17 -0.77 1.17 13.76
N ILE A 18 -1.25 1.99 12.82
CA ILE A 18 -0.61 2.14 11.50
C ILE A 18 0.79 2.74 11.65
N VAL A 19 0.96 3.72 12.53
CA VAL A 19 2.28 4.29 12.84
C VAL A 19 3.21 3.22 13.44
N GLY A 20 2.69 2.36 14.31
CA GLY A 20 3.43 1.24 14.92
C GLY A 20 3.92 0.25 13.88
N ILE A 21 3.06 -0.16 12.95
CA ILE A 21 3.39 -1.03 11.82
C ILE A 21 4.49 -0.39 10.97
N LEU A 22 4.35 0.87 10.55
CA LEU A 22 5.35 1.51 9.69
C LEU A 22 6.70 1.68 10.40
N LYS A 23 6.69 1.96 11.70
CA LYS A 23 7.93 2.02 12.50
C LYS A 23 8.61 0.66 12.65
N SER A 24 7.86 -0.43 12.77
CA SER A 24 8.45 -1.78 12.84
C SER A 24 9.17 -2.15 11.53
N LEU A 25 8.72 -1.59 10.41
CA LEU A 25 9.36 -1.70 9.09
C LEU A 25 10.51 -0.70 8.87
N SER A 26 10.99 -0.06 9.94
CA SER A 26 12.08 0.92 9.94
C SER A 26 11.79 2.22 9.19
N TYR A 27 10.52 2.61 9.05
CA TYR A 27 10.18 3.94 8.58
C TYR A 27 10.21 4.96 9.72
N THR A 28 10.72 6.14 9.41
CA THR A 28 10.43 7.34 10.19
C THR A 28 9.05 7.85 9.79
N VAL A 29 8.17 8.08 10.75
CA VAL A 29 6.77 8.44 10.51
C VAL A 29 6.46 9.82 11.08
N GLU A 30 5.89 10.69 10.25
CA GLU A 30 5.33 11.99 10.62
C GLU A 30 3.82 11.99 10.35
N ILE A 31 3.04 12.63 11.22
CA ILE A 31 1.60 12.78 11.02
C ILE A 31 1.34 14.24 10.67
N ARG A 32 0.61 14.48 9.58
CA ARG A 32 0.20 15.81 9.15
C ARG A 32 -1.30 15.88 9.02
N GLU A 33 -1.90 16.96 9.53
CA GLU A 33 -3.30 17.24 9.30
C GLU A 33 -3.46 18.12 8.07
N SER A 34 -4.33 17.72 7.15
CA SER A 34 -4.66 18.49 5.95
C SER A 34 -6.13 18.33 5.60
N GLY A 35 -6.88 19.43 5.58
CA GLY A 35 -8.29 19.42 5.17
C GLY A 35 -9.21 18.52 6.01
N GLY A 36 -8.90 18.33 7.30
CA GLY A 36 -9.67 17.46 8.20
C GLY A 36 -9.32 15.96 8.12
N ARG A 37 -8.25 15.59 7.39
CA ARG A 37 -7.73 14.23 7.32
C ARG A 37 -6.32 14.16 7.89
N SER A 38 -6.03 13.07 8.58
CA SER A 38 -4.67 12.75 9.03
C SER A 38 -3.94 12.00 7.92
N ILE A 39 -2.83 12.57 7.47
CA ILE A 39 -1.92 12.01 6.49
C ILE A 39 -0.70 11.50 7.24
N ILE A 40 -0.42 10.21 7.11
CA ILE A 40 0.76 9.55 7.64
C ILE A 40 1.85 9.64 6.57
N GLU A 41 2.90 10.42 6.80
CA GLU A 41 4.07 10.45 5.92
C GLU A 41 5.16 9.55 6.49
N ALA A 42 5.56 8.52 5.75
CA ALA A 42 6.57 7.55 6.15
C ALA A 42 7.79 7.60 5.21
N ARG A 43 9.00 7.60 5.80
CA ARG A 43 10.27 7.71 5.06
C ARG A 43 11.27 6.64 5.50
N ARG A 44 11.92 5.98 4.54
CA ARG A 44 13.01 5.01 4.78
C ARG A 44 14.11 5.15 3.74
N GLY A 45 15.21 5.83 4.09
CA GLY A 45 16.26 6.17 3.12
C GLY A 45 15.72 7.12 2.04
N ARG A 46 15.68 6.65 0.78
CA ARG A 46 15.06 7.40 -0.33
C ARG A 46 13.56 7.12 -0.49
N ALA A 47 13.06 6.10 0.20
CA ALA A 47 11.68 5.68 0.09
C ALA A 47 10.72 6.67 0.74
N ARG A 48 9.59 6.93 0.09
CA ARG A 48 8.55 7.87 0.57
C ARG A 48 7.16 7.30 0.33
N MET A 49 6.41 7.22 1.42
CA MET A 49 5.05 6.68 1.44
C MET A 49 4.11 7.64 2.17
N TRP A 50 2.87 7.70 1.71
CA TRP A 50 1.79 8.45 2.33
C TRP A 50 0.63 7.49 2.61
N GLY A 51 0.23 7.39 3.87
CA GLY A 51 -0.97 6.70 4.32
C GLY A 51 -2.08 7.70 4.58
N THR A 52 -3.27 7.48 4.04
CA THR A 52 -4.49 8.20 4.45
C THR A 52 -5.46 7.18 5.01
N LEU A 53 -5.95 7.45 6.21
CA LEU A 53 -6.93 6.61 6.87
C LEU A 53 -8.29 7.31 6.89
N ASP A 54 -9.32 6.63 6.38
CA ASP A 54 -10.71 7.07 6.45
C ASP A 54 -11.58 5.89 6.91
N ARG A 55 -11.94 5.89 8.20
CA ARG A 55 -12.65 4.79 8.88
C ARG A 55 -11.92 3.44 8.79
N ASP A 56 -12.41 2.55 7.94
CA ASP A 56 -11.91 1.21 7.68
C ASP A 56 -11.14 1.13 6.35
N ILE A 57 -10.95 2.26 5.67
CA ILE A 57 -10.20 2.33 4.42
C ILE A 57 -8.82 2.93 4.69
N LEU A 58 -7.77 2.15 4.39
CA LEU A 58 -6.39 2.58 4.40
C LEU A 58 -5.88 2.74 2.97
N LYS A 59 -5.64 3.98 2.55
CA LYS A 59 -5.00 4.28 1.27
C LYS A 59 -3.51 4.47 1.48
N ILE A 60 -2.69 3.74 0.73
CA ILE A 60 -1.23 3.82 0.74
C ILE A 60 -0.77 4.29 -0.64
N GLU A 61 0.00 5.37 -0.66
CA GLU A 61 0.60 5.94 -1.87
C GLU A 61 2.11 5.96 -1.71
N THR A 62 2.87 5.64 -2.74
CA THR A 62 4.33 5.74 -2.71
C THR A 62 4.90 6.30 -4.01
N GLU A 63 6.02 6.99 -3.87
CA GLU A 63 6.88 7.44 -4.97
C GLU A 63 7.93 6.40 -5.36
N ASP A 64 8.07 5.33 -4.58
CA ASP A 64 8.96 4.24 -4.91
C ASP A 64 8.43 3.36 -6.04
N TYR A 65 9.36 2.65 -6.65
CA TYR A 65 9.11 1.81 -7.82
C TYR A 65 9.88 0.50 -7.72
N GLY A 66 9.38 -0.52 -8.41
CA GLY A 66 10.04 -1.82 -8.51
C GLY A 66 9.64 -2.81 -7.42
N LEU A 67 10.49 -3.82 -7.21
CA LEU A 67 10.19 -4.97 -6.35
C LEU A 67 10.13 -4.58 -4.87
N ASP A 68 10.94 -3.62 -4.44
CA ASP A 68 11.03 -3.23 -3.04
C ASP A 68 9.74 -2.55 -2.56
N CYS A 69 9.11 -1.72 -3.40
CA CYS A 69 7.79 -1.15 -3.12
C CYS A 69 6.72 -2.24 -2.88
N LEU A 70 6.77 -3.35 -3.62
CA LEU A 70 5.79 -4.43 -3.49
C LEU A 70 6.08 -5.33 -2.29
N ARG A 71 7.36 -5.45 -1.90
CA ARG A 71 7.74 -6.08 -0.63
C ARG A 71 7.27 -5.25 0.55
N ASP A 72 7.43 -3.93 0.49
CA ASP A 72 6.96 -3.03 1.55
C ASP A 72 5.45 -3.14 1.73
N LEU A 73 4.70 -3.25 0.63
CA LEU A 73 3.27 -3.49 0.70
C LEU A 73 2.91 -4.85 1.30
N ASP A 74 3.62 -5.92 0.94
CA ASP A 74 3.43 -7.26 1.53
C ASP A 74 3.73 -7.25 3.03
N GLU A 75 4.82 -6.60 3.45
CA GLU A 75 5.16 -6.44 4.86
C GLU A 75 4.06 -5.69 5.62
N ILE A 76 3.53 -4.59 5.06
CA ILE A 76 2.40 -3.86 5.63
C ILE A 76 1.15 -4.76 5.70
N TYR A 77 0.86 -5.48 4.63
CA TYR A 77 -0.30 -6.38 4.54
C TYR A 77 -0.23 -7.47 5.62
N ARG A 78 0.93 -8.10 5.80
CA ARG A 78 1.16 -9.11 6.84
C ARG A 78 1.02 -8.53 8.23
N ALA A 79 1.61 -7.36 8.49
CA ALA A 79 1.51 -6.71 9.79
C ALA A 79 0.04 -6.35 10.14
N LEU A 80 -0.73 -5.84 9.17
CA LEU A 80 -2.16 -5.62 9.34
C LEU A 80 -2.93 -6.93 9.61
N TYR A 81 -2.53 -8.04 8.97
CA TYR A 81 -3.12 -9.34 9.21
C TYR A 81 -2.82 -9.86 10.63
N GLU A 82 -1.60 -9.68 11.11
CA GLU A 82 -1.17 -10.02 12.48
C GLU A 82 -1.95 -9.24 13.55
N GLU A 83 -2.36 -8.01 13.25
CA GLU A 83 -3.24 -7.18 14.10
C GLU A 83 -4.75 -7.55 14.00
N ASP A 84 -5.09 -8.67 13.35
CA ASP A 84 -6.46 -9.12 13.06
C ASP A 84 -7.30 -8.05 12.33
N LEU A 85 -6.65 -7.21 11.51
CA LEU A 85 -7.33 -6.24 10.65
C LEU A 85 -7.75 -6.85 9.32
N LYS A 86 -7.16 -8.00 8.93
CA LYS A 86 -7.47 -8.78 7.73
C LYS A 86 -7.69 -7.88 6.50
N PRO A 87 -6.64 -7.18 6.05
CA PRO A 87 -6.77 -6.24 4.94
C PRO A 87 -7.22 -6.97 3.67
N GLU A 88 -8.18 -6.38 2.95
CA GLU A 88 -8.57 -6.80 1.60
C GLU A 88 -8.11 -5.73 0.62
N VAL A 89 -7.39 -6.14 -0.43
CA VAL A 89 -6.92 -5.22 -1.45
C VAL A 89 -8.09 -4.88 -2.38
N VAL A 90 -8.60 -3.66 -2.29
CA VAL A 90 -9.70 -3.18 -3.13
C VAL A 90 -9.17 -2.66 -4.47
N GLU A 91 -8.05 -1.95 -4.43
CA GLU A 91 -7.49 -1.32 -5.62
C GLU A 91 -5.97 -1.28 -5.54
N VAL A 92 -5.31 -1.54 -6.67
CA VAL A 92 -3.89 -1.28 -6.84
C VAL A 92 -3.66 -0.60 -8.18
N ILE A 93 -3.08 0.60 -8.15
CA ILE A 93 -2.73 1.36 -9.34
C ILE A 93 -1.22 1.53 -9.39
N SER A 94 -0.58 1.12 -10.48
CA SER A 94 0.81 1.47 -10.76
C SER A 94 1.08 1.54 -12.25
N PRO A 95 1.79 2.58 -12.75
CA PRO A 95 2.27 2.62 -14.13
C PRO A 95 3.14 1.41 -14.48
N TYR A 96 3.82 0.80 -13.50
CA TYR A 96 4.64 -0.38 -13.71
C TYR A 96 3.83 -1.66 -13.89
N ILE A 97 2.72 -1.83 -13.17
CA ILE A 97 1.78 -2.95 -13.39
C ILE A 97 1.29 -2.92 -14.83
N TYR A 98 0.91 -1.75 -15.33
CA TYR A 98 0.47 -1.57 -16.71
C TYR A 98 1.56 -1.96 -17.74
N VAL A 99 2.81 -1.53 -17.52
CA VAL A 99 3.95 -1.87 -18.41
C VAL A 99 4.30 -3.37 -18.35
N TYR A 100 4.23 -3.99 -17.17
CA TYR A 100 4.48 -5.42 -16.98
C TYR A 100 3.36 -6.31 -17.55
N GLU A 101 2.10 -5.87 -17.46
CA GLU A 101 0.95 -6.56 -18.05
C GLU A 101 0.99 -6.49 -19.58
N LYS A 102 1.30 -5.32 -20.16
CA LYS A 102 1.47 -5.18 -21.62
C LYS A 102 2.58 -6.06 -22.20
N ARG A 103 3.61 -6.39 -21.42
CA ARG A 103 4.76 -7.15 -21.90
C ARG A 103 4.70 -8.65 -21.58
N ARG A 104 4.21 -9.10 -20.40
CA ARG A 104 4.42 -10.50 -19.96
C ARG A 104 3.46 -11.11 -18.92
N ARG A 105 2.25 -10.59 -18.65
CA ARG A 105 1.41 -11.06 -17.51
C ARG A 105 2.22 -11.13 -16.19
N GLY A 106 3.15 -10.19 -16.04
CA GLY A 106 4.17 -10.24 -15.01
C GLY A 106 3.68 -9.76 -13.65
N ALA A 107 2.63 -8.92 -13.63
CA ALA A 107 2.15 -8.33 -12.39
C ALA A 107 1.43 -9.37 -11.55
N LYS A 108 0.56 -10.20 -12.14
CA LYS A 108 -0.11 -11.31 -11.41
C LYS A 108 0.89 -12.23 -10.72
N LYS A 109 1.94 -12.66 -11.43
CA LYS A 109 3.02 -13.48 -10.87
C LYS A 109 3.83 -12.77 -9.78
N LEU A 110 3.91 -11.45 -9.82
CA LEU A 110 4.60 -10.68 -8.79
C LEU A 110 3.75 -10.59 -7.53
N PHE A 111 2.45 -10.35 -7.67
CA PHE A 111 1.49 -10.37 -6.56
C PHE A 111 1.40 -11.76 -5.91
N GLU A 112 1.31 -12.83 -6.71
CA GLU A 112 1.34 -14.22 -6.20
C GLU A 112 2.62 -14.51 -5.40
N LYS A 113 3.79 -14.02 -5.84
CA LYS A 113 5.06 -14.20 -5.12
C LYS A 113 5.09 -13.50 -3.76
N VAL A 114 4.32 -12.43 -3.61
CA VAL A 114 4.20 -11.69 -2.36
C VAL A 114 2.91 -12.05 -1.61
N GLY A 115 2.24 -13.14 -1.98
CA GLY A 115 1.06 -13.64 -1.26
C GLY A 115 -0.20 -12.78 -1.38
N ILE A 116 -0.25 -11.85 -2.34
CA ILE A 116 -1.42 -11.01 -2.60
C ILE A 116 -2.29 -11.72 -3.66
N GLU A 117 -3.51 -12.06 -3.27
CA GLU A 117 -4.51 -12.62 -4.19
C GLU A 117 -5.18 -11.49 -4.98
N VAL A 118 -5.15 -11.57 -6.31
CA VAL A 118 -5.68 -10.53 -7.20
C VAL A 118 -6.86 -11.10 -7.97
N GLU A 119 -8.06 -10.61 -7.65
CA GLU A 119 -9.29 -10.99 -8.33
C GLU A 119 -9.36 -10.42 -9.75
N GLU A 120 -8.98 -9.15 -9.93
CA GLU A 120 -9.09 -8.46 -11.22
C GLU A 120 -7.92 -7.50 -11.45
N LEU A 121 -7.33 -7.52 -12.66
CA LEU A 121 -6.25 -6.62 -13.07
C LEU A 121 -6.76 -5.64 -14.11
N TYR A 122 -6.99 -4.40 -13.70
CA TYR A 122 -7.39 -3.33 -14.61
C TYR A 122 -6.17 -2.77 -15.35
N GLY A 123 -5.97 -3.22 -16.58
CA GLY A 123 -4.95 -2.73 -17.50
C GLY A 123 -5.34 -1.41 -18.19
N GLY A 124 -5.86 -0.44 -17.44
CA GLY A 124 -6.26 0.88 -17.95
C GLY A 124 -5.19 1.93 -17.66
N TYR A 125 -4.86 2.74 -18.67
CA TYR A 125 -4.06 3.95 -18.47
C TYR A 125 -4.97 4.97 -17.78
N CYS A 126 -4.64 5.39 -16.55
CA CYS A 126 -5.28 6.57 -15.95
C CYS A 126 -4.79 7.80 -16.73
N GLY A 127 -5.58 8.19 -17.73
CA GLY A 127 -5.74 9.57 -18.18
C GLY A 127 -7.18 9.94 -17.91
#